data_AF-A0AA35Q448-F1
#
_entry.id   AF-A0AA35Q448-F1
#
_cell.length_a   1.000
_cell.length_b   1.000
_cell.length_c   1.000
_cell.angle_alpha   90.00
_cell.angle_beta   90.00
_cell.angle_gamma   90.00
#
_symmetry.space_group_name_H-M   'P 1'
#
loop_
_entity.id
_entity.type
_entity.pdbx_description
1 polymer ?
#
loop_
_entity_poly.entity_id
_entity_poly.type
_entity_poly.pdbx_seq_one_letter_code
_entity_poly.pdbx_strand_id
1 'polypeptide(L)'
;MKRTSEGVKTTDMPGTNLPSPTTSGPESPIFFFKPDEPLSEFCQWYPAKFTVSKVEMSPLVGHPVDSDDPEGWQPIYFSCAEQFMMYCKAGRFHDAETQRLVLATKDPKEQKRLRA
;
A
#
# COMPACT_ATOMS: atom_id res chain seq x y z
N MET A 1 49.56 -8.41 -21.27
CA MET A 1 50.28 -8.02 -20.03
C MET A 1 49.46 -8.42 -18.81
N LYS A 2 49.99 -9.33 -17.98
CA LYS A 2 49.50 -9.62 -16.64
C LYS A 2 50.18 -8.64 -15.67
N ARG A 3 49.43 -8.02 -14.74
CA ARG A 3 49.99 -7.38 -13.55
C ARG A 3 49.25 -7.93 -12.34
N THR A 4 49.93 -8.79 -11.61
CA THR A 4 49.66 -9.19 -10.23
C THR A 4 50.22 -8.11 -9.29
N SER A 5 49.47 -7.76 -8.25
CA SER A 5 50.01 -7.28 -6.97
C SER A 5 48.98 -7.52 -5.87
N GLU A 6 49.51 -7.96 -4.73
CA GLU A 6 48.85 -8.68 -3.65
C GLU A 6 48.02 -7.82 -2.68
N GLY A 7 47.01 -8.45 -2.10
CA GLY A 7 46.59 -8.43 -0.69
C GLY A 7 46.70 -7.15 0.15
N VAL A 8 45.54 -6.59 0.50
CA VAL A 8 45.32 -6.00 1.83
C VAL A 8 44.04 -6.62 2.40
N LYS A 9 44.18 -7.26 3.57
CA LYS A 9 43.14 -7.95 4.33
C LYS A 9 42.66 -7.00 5.42
N THR A 10 41.42 -6.52 5.36
CA THR A 10 40.84 -5.71 6.44
C THR A 10 39.41 -6.20 6.74
N THR A 11 39.36 -7.11 7.70
CA THR A 11 38.34 -7.31 8.76
C THR A 11 36.86 -7.37 8.39
N ASP A 12 36.27 -8.54 8.69
CA ASP A 12 34.85 -8.80 8.89
C ASP A 12 34.12 -7.68 9.63
N MET A 13 33.09 -7.10 9.00
CA MET A 13 32.06 -6.36 9.70
C MET A 13 30.96 -7.36 10.08
N PRO A 14 30.63 -7.52 11.38
CA PRO A 14 29.67 -8.51 11.81
C PRO A 14 28.31 -8.17 11.23
N GLY A 15 27.68 -9.19 10.63
CA GLY A 15 26.32 -9.13 10.15
C GLY A 15 25.42 -8.57 11.23
N THR A 16 24.76 -7.46 10.92
CA THR A 16 23.67 -6.93 11.71
C THR A 16 22.51 -7.90 11.60
N ASN A 17 22.48 -8.88 12.51
CA ASN A 17 21.25 -9.54 12.93
C ASN A 17 20.30 -8.43 13.38
N LEU A 18 19.38 -8.04 12.51
CA LEU A 18 18.30 -7.13 12.88
C LEU A 18 17.44 -7.91 13.89
N PRO A 19 17.33 -7.46 15.15
CA PRO A 19 16.49 -8.16 16.10
C PRO A 19 15.04 -8.14 15.59
N SER A 20 14.40 -9.31 15.60
CA SER A 20 12.95 -9.48 15.51
C SER A 20 12.25 -8.42 16.37
N PRO A 21 11.07 -7.92 16.00
CA PRO A 21 10.42 -6.80 16.66
C PRO A 21 10.23 -7.14 18.14
N THR A 22 11.20 -6.70 18.93
CA THR A 22 11.24 -6.90 20.36
C THR A 22 10.38 -5.78 20.86
N THR A 23 9.27 -6.13 21.50
CA THR A 23 8.33 -5.20 22.13
C THR A 23 9.13 -4.16 22.88
N SER A 24 9.24 -3.00 22.24
CA SER A 24 9.90 -1.85 22.81
C SER A 24 9.04 -1.39 24.00
N GLY A 25 9.66 -0.85 25.06
CA GLY A 25 8.97 -0.58 26.33
C GLY A 25 7.68 0.27 26.17
N PRO A 26 6.84 0.40 27.22
CA PRO A 26 5.51 1.02 27.11
C PRO A 26 5.49 2.44 26.51
N GLU A 27 6.61 3.17 26.58
CA GLU A 27 6.77 4.54 26.06
C GLU A 27 7.45 4.64 24.68
N SER A 28 7.72 3.50 24.06
CA SER A 28 8.42 3.46 22.77
C SER A 28 7.48 3.66 21.59
N PRO A 29 7.94 4.26 20.48
CA PRO A 29 7.15 4.37 19.28
C PRO A 29 6.86 2.98 18.69
N ILE A 30 5.59 2.78 18.31
CA ILE A 30 5.12 1.56 17.65
C ILE A 30 5.14 1.78 16.15
N PHE A 31 5.74 0.86 15.40
CA PHE A 31 5.76 0.86 13.94
C PHE A 31 4.83 -0.22 13.39
N PHE A 32 3.91 0.17 12.49
CA PHE A 32 2.87 -0.73 11.95
C PHE A 32 2.78 -0.64 10.41
N PHE A 33 3.90 -0.42 9.73
CA PHE A 33 3.93 -0.18 8.27
C PHE A 33 3.98 -1.46 7.41
N LYS A 34 3.99 -2.65 8.03
CA LYS A 34 4.03 -3.94 7.33
C LYS A 34 2.75 -4.74 7.57
N PRO A 35 2.13 -5.28 6.51
CA PRO A 35 0.85 -5.99 6.61
C PRO A 35 0.97 -7.42 7.18
N ASP A 36 2.19 -7.92 7.38
CA ASP A 36 2.52 -9.29 7.77
C ASP A 36 3.34 -9.36 9.08
N GLU A 37 3.32 -8.30 9.89
CA GLU A 37 3.99 -8.21 11.21
C GLU A 37 3.00 -8.02 12.37
N PRO A 38 3.42 -8.14 13.65
CA PRO A 38 2.57 -7.78 14.78
C PRO A 38 2.03 -6.35 14.65
N LEU A 39 0.78 -6.14 15.08
CA LEU A 39 0.08 -4.85 14.96
C LEU A 39 -0.17 -4.43 13.50
N SER A 40 -0.09 -5.38 12.56
CA SER A 40 -0.36 -5.15 11.15
C SER A 40 -1.79 -4.71 10.89
N GLU A 41 -2.76 -4.96 11.78
CA GLU A 41 -4.13 -4.45 11.65
C GLU A 41 -4.20 -2.91 11.55
N PHE A 42 -3.17 -2.20 12.00
CA PHE A 42 -3.04 -0.75 11.85
C PHE A 42 -2.35 -0.34 10.54
N CYS A 43 -1.79 -1.28 9.78
CA CYS A 43 -1.19 -1.04 8.48
C CYS A 43 -2.27 -0.77 7.42
N GLN A 44 -2.08 0.27 6.60
CA GLN A 44 -2.99 0.60 5.50
C GLN A 44 -3.08 -0.50 4.42
N TRP A 45 -2.03 -1.33 4.31
CA TRP A 45 -1.95 -2.47 3.40
C TRP A 45 -2.44 -3.77 4.02
N TYR A 46 -2.89 -3.76 5.28
CA TYR A 46 -3.46 -4.92 5.93
C TYR A 46 -4.65 -5.46 5.12
N PRO A 47 -4.76 -6.79 4.91
CA PRO A 47 -5.90 -7.39 4.22
C PRO A 47 -7.23 -7.26 4.98
N ALA A 48 -7.80 -6.06 5.00
CA ALA A 48 -9.14 -5.77 5.50
C ALA A 48 -10.09 -5.60 4.31
N LYS A 49 -10.88 -6.63 4.01
CA LYS A 49 -11.88 -6.56 2.94
C LYS A 49 -13.11 -5.79 3.41
N PHE A 50 -13.50 -4.77 2.65
CA PHE A 50 -14.73 -4.01 2.90
C PHE A 50 -15.34 -3.53 1.58
N THR A 51 -16.56 -3.01 1.68
CA THR A 51 -17.31 -2.46 0.55
C THR A 51 -17.69 -1.02 0.82
N VAL A 52 -17.71 -0.19 -0.22
CA VAL A 52 -18.19 1.20 -0.14
C VAL A 52 -19.13 1.45 -1.31
N SER A 53 -20.26 2.11 -1.07
CA SER A 53 -21.18 2.50 -2.15
C SER A 53 -20.61 3.63 -2.99
N LYS A 54 -21.02 3.71 -4.26
CA LYS A 54 -20.62 4.82 -5.15
C LYS A 54 -21.13 6.18 -4.64
N VAL A 55 -22.30 6.17 -3.99
CA VAL A 55 -22.90 7.36 -3.35
C VAL A 55 -21.99 7.88 -2.23
N GLU A 56 -21.49 7.01 -1.34
CA GLU A 56 -20.58 7.41 -0.26
C GLU A 56 -19.22 7.92 -0.78
N MET A 57 -18.73 7.38 -1.91
CA MET A 57 -17.47 7.81 -2.50
C MET A 57 -17.56 9.11 -3.31
N SER A 58 -18.73 9.44 -3.86
CA SER A 58 -18.91 10.61 -4.73
C SER A 58 -18.50 11.93 -4.07
N PRO A 59 -18.84 12.20 -2.79
CA PRO A 59 -18.33 13.36 -2.06
C PRO A 59 -16.81 13.39 -1.90
N LEU A 60 -16.16 12.21 -1.75
CA LEU A 60 -14.71 12.11 -1.57
C LEU A 60 -13.95 12.44 -2.87
N VAL A 61 -14.49 12.01 -4.01
CA VAL A 61 -13.91 12.30 -5.34
C VAL A 61 -14.37 13.66 -5.90
N GLY A 62 -15.42 14.26 -5.33
CA GLY A 62 -15.92 15.58 -5.73
C GLY A 62 -16.85 15.57 -6.95
N HIS A 63 -17.27 14.41 -7.42
CA HIS A 63 -18.22 14.21 -8.52
C HIS A 63 -18.83 12.80 -8.45
N PRO A 64 -19.88 12.49 -9.23
CA PRO A 64 -20.38 11.13 -9.32
C PRO A 64 -19.28 10.15 -9.73
N VAL A 65 -19.05 9.10 -8.95
CA VAL A 65 -18.06 8.03 -9.26
C VAL A 65 -18.46 7.25 -10.52
N ASP A 66 -19.75 7.14 -10.78
CA ASP A 66 -20.31 6.54 -11.98
C ASP A 66 -21.55 7.35 -12.37
N SER A 67 -21.48 8.04 -13.51
CA SER A 67 -22.62 8.81 -14.01
C SER A 67 -23.75 7.93 -14.53
N ASP A 68 -23.44 6.68 -14.89
CA ASP A 68 -24.36 5.75 -15.51
C ASP A 68 -25.08 4.88 -14.45
N ASP A 69 -24.60 4.91 -13.20
CA ASP A 69 -25.21 4.28 -12.03
C ASP A 69 -25.38 5.29 -10.87
N PRO A 70 -26.27 6.28 -11.01
CA PRO A 70 -26.42 7.38 -10.05
C PRO A 70 -26.93 6.93 -8.68
N GLU A 71 -27.67 5.82 -8.62
CA GLU A 71 -28.17 5.24 -7.37
C GLU A 71 -27.10 4.39 -6.66
N GLY A 72 -26.01 4.02 -7.36
CA GLY A 72 -24.93 3.23 -6.81
C GLY A 72 -25.37 1.84 -6.36
N TRP A 73 -26.25 1.17 -7.13
CA TRP A 73 -26.86 -0.11 -6.76
C TRP A 73 -25.83 -1.21 -6.48
N GLN A 74 -24.63 -1.09 -7.03
CA GLN A 74 -23.53 -2.03 -6.80
C GLN A 74 -22.39 -1.35 -6.03
N PRO A 75 -22.09 -1.79 -4.80
CA PRO A 75 -20.94 -1.30 -4.06
C PRO A 75 -19.64 -1.80 -4.68
N ILE A 76 -18.54 -1.09 -4.43
CA ILE A 76 -17.20 -1.49 -4.86
C ILE A 76 -16.50 -2.22 -3.70
N TYR A 77 -15.82 -3.32 -4.03
CA TYR A 77 -15.08 -4.14 -3.09
C TYR A 77 -13.61 -3.71 -3.05
N PHE A 78 -13.07 -3.51 -1.86
CA PHE A 78 -11.67 -3.18 -1.64
C PHE A 78 -10.99 -4.26 -0.80
N SER A 79 -9.75 -4.59 -1.13
CA SER A 79 -8.95 -5.59 -0.41
C SER A 79 -8.26 -5.05 0.84
N CYS A 80 -8.04 -3.74 0.89
CA CYS A 80 -7.38 -3.02 1.98
C CYS A 80 -7.71 -1.52 1.92
N ALA A 81 -7.34 -0.78 2.96
CA ALA A 81 -7.56 0.66 3.04
C ALA A 81 -6.79 1.43 1.96
N GLU A 82 -5.56 1.03 1.62
CA GLU A 82 -4.81 1.74 0.58
C GLU A 82 -5.45 1.63 -0.80
N GLN A 83 -5.96 0.47 -1.20
CA GLN A 83 -6.61 0.32 -2.50
C GLN A 83 -7.80 1.28 -2.65
N PHE A 84 -8.59 1.46 -1.57
CA PHE A 84 -9.66 2.45 -1.51
C PHE A 84 -9.14 3.88 -1.65
N MET A 85 -8.11 4.26 -0.87
CA MET A 85 -7.53 5.61 -0.94
C MET A 85 -6.99 5.92 -2.34
N MET A 86 -6.35 4.95 -3.00
CA MET A 86 -5.86 5.07 -4.37
C MET A 86 -7.01 5.26 -5.37
N TYR A 87 -8.07 4.47 -5.26
CA TYR A 87 -9.26 4.59 -6.10
C TYR A 87 -9.91 5.97 -5.97
N CYS A 88 -10.08 6.47 -4.75
CA CYS A 88 -10.63 7.80 -4.51
C CYS A 88 -9.69 8.90 -5.03
N LYS A 89 -8.38 8.76 -4.84
CA LYS A 89 -7.38 9.70 -5.36
C LYS A 89 -7.44 9.79 -6.87
N ALA A 90 -7.42 8.67 -7.60
CA ALA A 90 -7.52 8.65 -9.05
C ALA A 90 -8.83 9.26 -9.54
N GLY A 91 -9.95 8.91 -8.90
CA GLY A 91 -11.26 9.50 -9.16
C GLY A 91 -11.24 11.03 -9.03
N ARG A 92 -10.63 11.56 -7.96
CA ARG A 92 -10.54 13.01 -7.72
C ARG A 92 -9.87 13.81 -8.85
N PHE A 93 -9.07 13.16 -9.69
CA PHE A 93 -8.39 13.72 -10.86
C PHE A 93 -9.02 13.26 -12.20
N HIS A 94 -10.22 12.68 -12.17
CA HIS A 94 -10.90 12.11 -13.35
C HIS A 94 -10.13 11.00 -14.08
N ASP A 95 -9.25 10.28 -13.36
CA ASP A 95 -8.46 9.19 -13.92
C ASP A 95 -9.18 7.84 -13.75
N ALA A 96 -10.18 7.63 -14.63
CA ALA A 96 -10.98 6.41 -14.65
C ALA A 96 -10.16 5.16 -15.04
N GLU A 97 -9.08 5.32 -15.82
CA GLU A 97 -8.21 4.21 -16.19
C GLU A 97 -7.45 3.71 -14.96
N THR A 98 -6.84 4.60 -14.18
CA THR A 98 -6.16 4.23 -12.94
C THR A 98 -7.14 3.63 -11.94
N GLN A 99 -8.35 4.18 -11.78
CA GLN A 99 -9.39 3.56 -10.94
C GLN A 99 -9.65 2.10 -11.34
N ARG A 100 -9.82 1.83 -12.64
CA ARG A 100 -10.02 0.47 -13.17
C ARG A 100 -8.82 -0.43 -12.90
N LEU A 101 -7.59 0.06 -13.13
CA LEU A 101 -6.36 -0.70 -12.94
C LEU A 101 -6.09 -1.00 -11.45
N VAL A 102 -6.38 -0.07 -10.54
CA VAL A 102 -6.26 -0.25 -9.09
C VAL A 102 -7.17 -1.39 -8.60
N LEU A 103 -8.40 -1.49 -9.13
CA LEU A 103 -9.33 -2.57 -8.78
C LEU A 103 -8.95 -3.91 -9.44
N ALA A 104 -8.42 -3.90 -10.66
CA ALA A 104 -8.04 -5.12 -11.38
C ALA A 104 -6.76 -5.78 -10.83
N THR A 105 -5.83 -4.97 -10.31
CA THR A 105 -4.53 -5.44 -9.84
C THR A 105 -4.65 -6.02 -8.43
N LYS A 106 -4.08 -7.20 -8.19
CA LYS A 106 -4.08 -7.85 -6.86
C LYS A 106 -2.72 -7.80 -6.15
N ASP A 107 -1.65 -7.41 -6.86
CA ASP A 107 -0.32 -7.25 -6.28
C ASP A 107 -0.15 -5.82 -5.70
N PRO A 108 0.07 -5.67 -4.38
CA PRO A 108 0.36 -4.38 -3.76
C PRO A 108 1.51 -3.60 -4.40
N LYS A 109 2.53 -4.27 -4.93
CA LYS A 109 3.67 -3.59 -5.55
C LYS A 109 3.27 -2.93 -6.87
N GLU A 110 2.51 -3.65 -7.70
CA GLU A 110 1.98 -3.12 -8.95
C GLU A 110 0.91 -2.05 -8.70
N GLN A 111 0.03 -2.22 -7.70
CA GLN A 111 -0.87 -1.14 -7.28
C GLN A 111 -0.08 0.12 -6.93
N LYS A 112 0.96 0.03 -6.09
CA LYS A 112 1.81 1.18 -5.75
C LYS A 112 2.48 1.86 -6.95
N ARG A 113 2.68 1.17 -8.09
CA ARG A 113 3.23 1.80 -9.30
C ARG A 113 2.23 2.68 -10.03
N LEU A 114 0.94 2.36 -9.93
CA LEU A 114 -0.16 3.13 -10.54
C LEU A 114 -0.42 4.49 -9.86
N ARG A 115 0.22 4.76 -8.72
CA ARG A 115 -0.01 5.99 -7.94
C ARG A 115 0.77 7.21 -8.46
N ALA A 116 1.62 7.03 -9.47
CA ALA A 116 2.60 7.99 -9.98
C ALA A 116 1.96 9.04 -10.88
#